data_AF-A0A0D3DND8-F1
#
_entry.id   AF-A0A0D3DND8-F1
#
_cell.length_a   1.000
_cell.length_b   1.000
_cell.length_c   1.000
_cell.angle_alpha   90.00
_cell.angle_beta   90.00
_cell.angle_gamma   90.00
#
_symmetry.space_group_name_H-M   'P 1'
#
loop_
_entity.id
_entity.type
_entity.pdbx_description
1 polymer ?
#
loop_
_entity_poly.entity_id
_entity_poly.type
_entity_poly.pdbx_seq_one_letter_code
_entity_poly.pdbx_strand_id
1 'polypeptide(L)'
;MMLPLRFNKSHNGISKSINEMMYSMLKTGYKTYSKVPAADRELWFRQFAQEINWASGDSTVVRKAFHKKAMEIYINQIYEWKQLWHKGKKPKFINSKVWQDLEVHWSKQETKEQSEKNSQNRLSDRGGLGVYVHNLDACSMSSKEDQLVAANDGNPADYLDV
;
A
#
# COMPACT_ATOMS: atom_id res chain seq x y z
N MET A 1 -22.48 16.83 -13.65
CA MET A 1 -21.01 16.90 -13.46
C MET A 1 -20.64 16.05 -12.26
N MET A 2 -19.91 14.96 -12.49
CA MET A 2 -19.50 14.01 -11.46
C MET A 2 -18.03 14.31 -11.14
N LEU A 3 -17.74 14.87 -9.96
CA LEU A 3 -16.36 15.05 -9.53
C LEU A 3 -15.79 13.67 -9.18
N PRO A 4 -14.58 13.30 -9.65
CA PRO A 4 -13.94 12.08 -9.18
C PRO A 4 -13.77 12.17 -7.67
N LEU A 5 -14.17 11.12 -6.95
CA LEU A 5 -13.96 10.97 -5.51
C LEU A 5 -12.47 11.09 -5.19
N ARG A 6 -12.06 12.30 -4.81
CA ARG A 6 -10.68 12.63 -4.47
C ARG A 6 -10.36 12.09 -3.07
N PHE A 7 -9.92 10.82 -3.01
CA PHE A 7 -9.42 10.15 -1.80
C PHE A 7 -8.20 10.84 -1.15
N ASN A 8 -7.62 11.88 -1.78
CA ASN A 8 -6.47 12.61 -1.29
C ASN A 8 -6.81 13.78 -0.34
N LYS A 9 -8.10 14.15 -0.15
CA LYS A 9 -8.49 15.30 0.68
C LYS A 9 -8.75 14.99 2.15
N SER A 10 -8.91 13.72 2.56
CA SER A 10 -8.94 13.39 3.99
C SER A 10 -7.49 13.32 4.50
N HIS A 11 -7.07 14.32 5.29
CA HIS A 11 -5.73 14.44 5.86
C HIS A 11 -5.44 13.32 6.89
N ASN A 12 -5.22 12.08 6.41
CA ASN A 12 -4.86 10.85 7.15
C ASN A 12 -6.00 9.98 7.71
N GLY A 13 -7.29 10.26 7.46
CA GLY A 13 -8.39 9.46 8.01
C GLY A 13 -8.37 7.98 7.59
N ILE A 14 -8.21 7.73 6.29
CA ILE A 14 -8.13 6.36 5.73
C ILE A 14 -6.90 5.61 6.28
N SER A 15 -5.74 6.28 6.30
CA SER A 15 -4.51 5.67 6.78
C SER A 15 -4.58 5.34 8.28
N LYS A 16 -5.18 6.23 9.07
CA LYS A 16 -5.43 6.03 10.49
C LYS A 16 -6.33 4.82 10.71
N SER A 17 -7.48 4.76 10.03
CA SER A 17 -8.42 3.64 10.12
C SER A 17 -7.73 2.31 9.76
N ILE A 18 -6.94 2.26 8.68
CA ILE A 18 -6.18 1.06 8.29
C ILE A 18 -5.14 0.67 9.35
N ASN A 19 -4.39 1.63 9.90
CA ASN A 19 -3.42 1.36 10.95
C ASN A 19 -4.11 0.81 12.21
N GLU A 20 -5.23 1.40 12.63
CA GLU A 20 -6.02 0.92 13.76
C GLU A 20 -6.48 -0.53 13.54
N MET A 21 -6.96 -0.85 12.34
CA MET A 21 -7.32 -2.22 11.97
C MET A 21 -6.12 -3.18 11.96
N MET A 22 -4.94 -2.74 11.52
CA MET A 22 -3.71 -3.54 11.58
C MET A 22 -3.35 -3.94 13.01
N TYR A 23 -3.46 -3.02 13.97
CA TYR A 23 -3.13 -3.31 15.37
C TYR A 23 -4.22 -4.10 16.10
N SER A 24 -5.49 -3.85 15.79
CA SER A 24 -6.64 -4.42 16.54
C SER A 24 -7.20 -5.71 15.94
N MET A 25 -7.20 -5.85 14.61
CA MET A 25 -7.96 -6.91 13.92
C MET A 25 -7.07 -8.05 13.39
N LEU A 26 -5.76 -7.84 13.22
CA LEU A 26 -4.86 -8.92 12.82
C LEU A 26 -4.72 -9.96 13.93
N LYS A 27 -5.07 -11.20 13.60
CA LYS A 27 -4.87 -12.37 14.49
C LYS A 27 -3.64 -13.20 14.12
N THR A 28 -3.16 -13.05 12.89
CA THR A 28 -2.05 -13.82 12.31
C THR A 28 -1.09 -12.88 11.59
N GLY A 29 0.20 -13.17 11.66
CA GLY A 29 1.25 -12.42 10.97
C GLY A 29 1.33 -12.80 9.49
N TYR A 30 0.67 -12.02 8.62
CA TYR A 30 0.77 -12.21 7.17
C TYR A 30 1.91 -11.37 6.58
N LYS A 31 2.66 -11.94 5.63
CA LYS A 31 3.74 -11.23 4.92
C LYS A 31 3.22 -10.07 4.05
N THR A 32 2.09 -10.29 3.38
CA THR A 32 1.49 -9.34 2.45
C THR A 32 -0.02 -9.26 2.68
N TYR A 33 -0.61 -8.10 2.37
CA TYR A 33 -2.04 -7.87 2.49
C TYR A 33 -2.88 -8.89 1.67
N SER A 34 -2.37 -9.32 0.52
CA SER A 34 -3.03 -10.34 -0.32
C SER A 34 -3.18 -11.71 0.35
N LYS A 35 -2.36 -12.03 1.37
CA LYS A 35 -2.43 -13.28 2.13
C LYS A 35 -3.42 -13.22 3.30
N VAL A 36 -3.84 -12.02 3.70
CA VAL A 36 -4.95 -11.85 4.67
C VAL A 36 -6.22 -12.46 4.06
N PRO A 37 -7.01 -13.27 4.77
CA PRO A 37 -8.24 -13.86 4.25
C PRO A 37 -9.18 -12.82 3.63
N ALA A 38 -9.87 -13.18 2.55
CA ALA A 38 -10.79 -12.27 1.89
C ALA A 38 -11.89 -11.75 2.84
N ALA A 39 -12.39 -12.63 3.72
CA ALA A 39 -13.37 -12.27 4.75
C ALA A 39 -12.84 -11.19 5.71
N ASP A 40 -11.58 -11.29 6.14
CA ASP A 40 -10.95 -10.31 7.02
C ASP A 40 -10.73 -8.97 6.30
N ARG A 41 -10.29 -9.01 5.03
CA ARG A 41 -10.15 -7.78 4.22
C ARG A 41 -11.48 -7.07 4.02
N GLU A 42 -12.55 -7.82 3.76
CA GLU A 42 -13.91 -7.26 3.63
C GLU A 42 -14.43 -6.75 4.97
N LEU A 43 -14.08 -7.40 6.09
CA LEU A 43 -14.40 -6.90 7.41
C LEU A 43 -13.73 -5.55 7.67
N TRP A 44 -12.48 -5.37 7.24
CA TRP A 44 -11.78 -4.08 7.34
C TRP A 44 -12.49 -3.00 6.51
N PHE A 45 -12.92 -3.34 5.30
CA PHE A 45 -13.69 -2.42 4.46
C PHE A 45 -15.02 -2.04 5.12
N ARG A 46 -15.73 -2.99 5.73
CA ARG A 46 -16.98 -2.72 6.45
C ARG A 46 -16.78 -1.79 7.65
N GLN A 47 -15.69 -1.96 8.41
CA GLN A 47 -15.37 -1.07 9.53
C GLN A 47 -15.11 0.35 9.03
N PHE A 48 -14.29 0.48 7.99
CA PHE A 48 -14.04 1.76 7.32
C PHE A 48 -15.33 2.42 6.79
N ALA A 49 -16.24 1.62 6.23
CA ALA A 49 -17.52 2.08 5.69
C ALA A 49 -18.47 2.64 6.76
N GLN A 50 -18.27 2.33 8.04
CA GLN A 50 -19.04 2.91 9.15
C GLN A 50 -18.58 4.33 9.48
N GLU A 51 -17.32 4.67 9.19
CA GLU A 51 -16.70 5.93 9.57
C GLU A 51 -16.83 7.02 8.49
N ILE A 52 -17.04 6.62 7.24
CA ILE A 52 -17.07 7.52 6.08
C ILE A 52 -18.30 7.24 5.23
N ASN A 53 -19.07 8.28 4.94
CA ASN A 53 -20.23 8.22 4.05
C ASN A 53 -19.84 8.61 2.61
N TRP A 54 -20.43 7.94 1.62
CA TRP A 54 -20.33 8.24 0.19
C TRP A 54 -21.65 7.95 -0.53
N ALA A 55 -21.79 8.44 -1.78
CA ALA A 55 -22.99 8.19 -2.58
C ALA A 55 -23.10 6.70 -2.95
N SER A 56 -24.29 6.10 -2.89
CA SER A 56 -24.49 4.65 -3.03
C SER A 56 -23.86 4.03 -4.30
N GLY A 57 -23.87 4.79 -5.41
CA GLY A 57 -23.27 4.38 -6.70
C GLY A 57 -21.74 4.23 -6.70
N ASP A 58 -21.04 4.82 -5.74
CA ASP A 58 -19.57 4.84 -5.72
C ASP A 58 -18.95 3.70 -4.90
N SER A 59 -19.78 2.83 -4.30
CA SER A 59 -19.32 1.79 -3.37
C SER A 59 -18.26 0.87 -3.96
N THR A 60 -18.37 0.53 -5.24
CA THR A 60 -17.36 -0.31 -5.92
C THR A 60 -16.03 0.42 -6.12
N VAL A 61 -16.08 1.71 -6.45
CA VAL A 61 -14.88 2.55 -6.64
C VAL A 61 -14.17 2.75 -5.31
N VAL A 62 -14.94 3.07 -4.26
CA VAL A 62 -14.44 3.27 -2.90
C VAL A 62 -13.80 2.00 -2.35
N ARG A 63 -14.44 0.84 -2.54
CA ARG A 63 -13.89 -0.44 -2.11
C ARG A 63 -12.56 -0.76 -2.79
N LYS A 64 -12.47 -0.57 -4.11
CA LYS A 64 -11.21 -0.76 -4.86
C LYS A 64 -10.11 0.18 -4.36
N ALA A 65 -10.42 1.46 -4.17
CA ALA A 65 -9.48 2.45 -3.66
C ALA A 65 -9.00 2.11 -2.24
N PHE A 66 -9.92 1.71 -1.37
CA PHE A 66 -9.60 1.27 -0.01
C PHE A 66 -8.60 0.11 0.01
N HIS A 67 -8.87 -0.98 -0.73
CA HIS A 67 -7.95 -2.13 -0.73
C HIS A 67 -6.59 -1.80 -1.33
N LYS A 68 -6.53 -0.94 -2.35
CA LYS A 68 -5.25 -0.44 -2.89
C LYS A 68 -4.46 0.30 -1.81
N LYS A 69 -5.12 1.19 -1.07
CA LYS A 69 -4.46 1.94 0.01
C LYS A 69 -4.08 1.07 1.20
N ALA A 70 -4.94 0.10 1.55
CA ALA A 70 -4.67 -0.89 2.58
C ALA A 70 -3.43 -1.72 2.25
N MET A 71 -3.28 -2.16 1.01
CA MET A 71 -2.08 -2.88 0.57
C MET A 71 -0.80 -2.05 0.75
N GLU A 72 -0.82 -0.79 0.32
CA GLU A 72 0.32 0.14 0.44
C GLU A 72 0.74 0.34 1.91
N ILE A 73 -0.22 0.70 2.77
CA ILE A 73 0.03 0.94 4.19
C ILE A 73 0.50 -0.34 4.89
N TYR A 74 -0.13 -1.48 4.58
CA TYR A 74 0.22 -2.76 5.17
C TYR A 74 1.68 -3.12 4.91
N ILE A 75 2.13 -3.02 3.66
CA ILE A 75 3.51 -3.35 3.29
C ILE A 75 4.50 -2.41 3.98
N ASN A 76 4.21 -1.10 4.01
CA ASN A 76 5.05 -0.12 4.71
C ASN A 76 5.13 -0.43 6.21
N GLN A 77 4.00 -0.77 6.85
CA GLN A 77 3.97 -1.08 8.28
C GLN A 77 4.73 -2.37 8.62
N ILE A 78 4.59 -3.42 7.80
CA ILE A 78 5.38 -4.67 7.93
C ILE A 78 6.87 -4.37 7.79
N TYR A 79 7.25 -3.48 6.87
CA TYR A 79 8.64 -3.05 6.70
C TYR A 79 9.17 -2.34 7.95
N GLU A 80 8.45 -1.36 8.50
CA GLU A 80 8.82 -0.66 9.73
C GLU A 80 8.97 -1.63 10.92
N TRP A 81 8.05 -2.57 11.05
CA TRP A 81 8.11 -3.64 12.04
C TRP A 81 9.35 -4.54 11.85
N LYS A 82 9.71 -4.88 10.62
CA LYS A 82 10.93 -5.62 10.30
C LYS A 82 12.20 -4.83 10.67
N GLN A 83 12.21 -3.51 10.45
CA GLN A 83 13.34 -2.65 10.85
C GLN A 83 13.51 -2.60 12.37
N LEU A 84 12.42 -2.60 13.13
CA LEU A 84 12.45 -2.72 14.58
C LEU A 84 12.99 -4.09 15.03
N TRP A 85 12.55 -5.16 14.37
CA TRP A 85 13.05 -6.51 14.63
C TRP A 85 14.57 -6.63 14.42
N HIS A 86 15.10 -6.06 13.33
CA HIS A 86 16.55 -5.99 13.11
C HIS A 86 17.31 -5.25 14.23
N LYS A 87 16.66 -4.31 14.92
CA LYS A 87 17.21 -3.57 16.07
C LYS A 87 16.94 -4.26 17.41
N GLY A 88 16.36 -5.47 17.42
CA GLY A 88 15.95 -6.17 18.63
C GLY A 88 14.81 -5.51 19.39
N LYS A 89 14.00 -4.67 18.71
CA LYS A 89 12.88 -3.93 19.31
C LYS A 89 11.54 -4.49 18.85
N LYS A 90 10.54 -4.45 19.74
CA LYS A 90 9.15 -4.80 19.44
C LYS A 90 8.28 -3.53 19.32
N PRO A 91 7.42 -3.41 18.30
CA PRO A 91 6.43 -2.33 18.20
C PRO A 91 5.50 -2.30 19.43
N LYS A 92 5.11 -1.10 19.87
CA LYS A 92 4.11 -0.96 20.94
C LYS A 92 2.74 -1.43 20.45
N PHE A 93 1.98 -2.08 21.31
CA PHE A 93 0.58 -2.51 21.07
C PHE A 93 0.36 -3.55 19.97
N ILE A 94 1.42 -4.10 19.36
CA ILE A 94 1.25 -5.19 18.40
C ILE A 94 0.77 -6.47 19.11
N ASN A 95 -0.18 -7.16 18.49
CA ASN A 95 -0.60 -8.49 18.92
C ASN A 95 0.61 -9.44 18.95
N SER A 96 0.81 -10.10 20.10
CA SER A 96 1.97 -10.98 20.30
C SER A 96 2.03 -12.16 19.33
N LYS A 97 0.89 -12.73 18.94
CA LYS A 97 0.83 -13.83 17.97
C LYS A 97 1.22 -13.35 16.57
N VAL A 98 0.68 -12.19 16.15
CA VAL A 98 1.05 -11.54 14.88
C VAL A 98 2.55 -11.29 14.81
N TRP A 99 3.13 -10.77 15.88
CA TRP A 99 4.57 -10.52 15.96
C TRP A 99 5.39 -11.80 15.83
N GLN A 100 5.05 -12.84 16.60
CA GLN A 100 5.75 -14.14 16.56
C GLN A 100 5.70 -14.77 15.16
N ASP A 101 4.55 -14.74 14.49
CA ASP A 101 4.40 -15.29 13.14
C ASP A 101 5.30 -14.55 12.12
N LEU A 102 5.43 -13.23 12.27
CA LEU A 102 6.32 -12.41 11.44
C LEU A 102 7.80 -12.69 11.75
N GLU A 103 8.18 -12.84 13.02
CA GLU A 103 9.55 -13.19 13.43
C GLU A 103 9.95 -14.56 12.86
N VAL A 104 9.07 -15.56 12.94
CA VAL A 104 9.28 -16.87 12.33
C VAL A 104 9.51 -16.72 10.83
N HIS A 105 8.71 -15.91 10.14
CA HIS A 105 8.88 -15.67 8.71
C HIS A 105 10.23 -15.01 8.38
N TRP A 106 10.61 -13.95 9.08
CA TRP A 106 11.86 -13.21 8.83
C TRP A 106 13.12 -13.99 9.22
N SER A 107 13.00 -14.95 10.13
CA SER A 107 14.12 -15.81 10.54
C SER A 107 14.47 -16.88 9.52
N LYS A 108 13.54 -17.24 8.61
CA LYS A 108 13.77 -18.24 7.56
C LYS A 108 14.93 -17.85 6.65
N GLN A 109 15.87 -18.77 6.46
CA GLN A 109 17.06 -18.56 5.63
C GLN A 109 16.71 -18.18 4.18
N GLU A 110 15.74 -18.86 3.57
CA GLU A 110 15.23 -18.54 2.22
C GLU A 110 14.78 -17.07 2.09
N THR A 111 14.16 -16.52 3.14
CA THR A 111 13.68 -15.13 3.14
C THR A 111 14.84 -14.14 3.20
N LYS A 112 15.92 -14.49 3.92
CA LYS A 112 17.15 -13.68 3.96
C LYS A 112 17.87 -13.71 2.62
N GLU A 113 18.07 -14.90 2.06
CA GLU A 113 18.75 -15.10 0.78
C GLU A 113 18.02 -14.40 -0.37
N GLN A 114 16.69 -14.51 -0.44
CA GLN A 114 15.92 -13.80 -1.47
C GLN A 114 16.06 -12.28 -1.32
N SER A 115 16.07 -11.77 -0.09
CA SER A 115 16.25 -10.34 0.18
C SER A 115 17.63 -9.86 -0.24
N GLU A 116 18.67 -10.65 0.04
CA GLU A 116 20.05 -10.34 -0.32
C GLU A 116 20.25 -10.37 -1.83
N LYS A 117 19.77 -11.41 -2.52
CA LYS A 117 19.77 -11.49 -3.98
C LYS A 117 19.06 -10.30 -4.61
N ASN A 118 17.88 -9.94 -4.09
CA ASN A 118 17.14 -8.77 -4.58
C ASN A 118 17.91 -7.45 -4.36
N SER A 119 18.61 -7.32 -3.23
CA SER A 119 19.44 -6.15 -2.94
C SER A 119 20.64 -6.08 -3.89
N GLN A 120 21.32 -7.21 -4.10
CA GLN A 120 22.43 -7.31 -5.05
C GLN A 120 21.97 -6.97 -6.48
N ASN A 121 20.81 -7.48 -6.91
CA ASN A 121 20.22 -7.15 -8.21
C ASN A 121 19.84 -5.67 -8.34
N ARG A 122 19.45 -4.99 -7.25
CA ARG A 122 19.18 -3.53 -7.28
C ARG A 122 20.45 -2.68 -7.33
N LEU A 123 21.55 -3.20 -6.79
CA LEU A 123 22.85 -2.55 -6.74
C LEU A 123 23.81 -3.03 -7.85
N SER A 124 23.35 -3.91 -8.74
CA SER A 124 24.19 -4.45 -9.79
C SER A 124 24.59 -3.35 -10.77
N ASP A 125 25.89 -3.27 -11.07
CA ASP A 125 26.38 -2.39 -12.11
C ASP A 125 25.92 -2.92 -13.48
N ARG A 126 25.27 -2.06 -14.27
CA ARG A 126 24.76 -2.38 -15.60
C ARG A 126 25.81 -2.05 -16.66
N GLY A 127 27.07 -2.41 -16.41
CA GLY A 127 28.21 -2.09 -17.27
C GLY A 127 28.36 -0.59 -17.53
N GLY A 128 28.16 0.25 -16.51
CA GLY A 128 28.23 1.72 -16.64
C GLY A 128 27.01 2.39 -17.29
N LEU A 129 25.98 1.64 -17.69
CA LEU A 129 24.74 2.21 -18.28
C LEU A 129 23.80 2.89 -17.25
N GLY A 130 24.24 3.04 -16.00
CA GLY A 130 23.48 3.64 -14.91
C GLY A 130 22.19 2.89 -14.54
N VAL A 131 21.45 3.45 -13.59
CA VAL A 131 20.13 2.97 -13.16
C VAL A 131 19.16 3.07 -14.35
N TYR A 132 18.24 2.10 -14.50
CA TYR A 132 17.18 2.19 -15.50
C TYR A 132 16.34 3.46 -15.26
N VAL A 133 16.45 4.44 -16.16
CA VAL A 133 15.65 5.67 -16.18
C VAL A 133 14.49 5.46 -17.15
N HIS A 134 13.26 5.68 -16.68
CA HIS A 134 12.09 5.69 -17.55
C HIS A 134 12.07 7.01 -18.35
N ASN A 135 11.82 6.96 -19.66
CA ASN A 135 11.87 8.13 -20.57
C ASN A 135 10.74 9.17 -20.35
N LEU A 136 10.00 9.14 -19.24
CA LEU A 136 8.88 10.07 -18.96
C LEU A 136 9.24 11.19 -17.97
N ASP A 137 10.53 11.47 -17.82
CA ASP A 137 11.05 12.29 -16.71
C ASP A 137 10.64 11.70 -15.34
N ALA A 138 10.92 12.43 -14.26
CA ALA A 138 10.51 12.06 -12.90
C ALA A 138 9.00 12.32 -12.65
N CYS A 139 8.14 11.97 -13.60
CA CYS A 139 6.70 12.16 -13.50
C CYS A 139 5.99 10.81 -13.64
N SER A 140 5.20 10.43 -12.62
CA SER A 140 4.35 9.23 -12.75
C SER A 140 3.28 9.48 -13.82
N MET A 141 2.80 8.42 -14.49
CA MET A 141 1.69 8.54 -15.46
C MET A 141 0.47 9.25 -14.83
N SER A 142 0.13 8.92 -13.58
CA SER A 142 -0.96 9.58 -12.84
C SER A 142 -0.69 11.07 -12.61
N SER A 143 0.55 11.45 -12.32
CA SER A 143 0.93 12.86 -12.15
C SER A 143 0.87 13.62 -13.49
N LYS A 144 1.22 12.94 -14.59
CA LYS A 144 1.08 13.47 -15.95
C LYS A 144 -0.40 13.66 -16.31
N GLU A 145 -1.26 12.70 -15.98
CA GLU A 145 -2.71 12.78 -16.14
C GLU A 145 -3.31 13.92 -15.32
N ASP A 146 -2.91 14.07 -14.06
CA ASP A 146 -3.36 15.18 -13.20
C ASP A 146 -2.93 16.55 -13.77
N GLN A 147 -1.70 16.65 -14.31
CA GLN A 147 -1.21 17.85 -14.99
C GLN A 147 -2.02 18.15 -16.25
N LEU A 148 -2.36 17.14 -17.05
CA LEU A 148 -3.18 17.29 -18.25
C LEU A 148 -4.61 17.71 -17.91
N VAL A 149 -5.21 17.12 -16.88
CA VAL A 149 -6.54 17.51 -16.37
C VAL A 149 -6.52 18.95 -15.85
N ALA A 150 -5.49 19.35 -15.11
CA ALA A 150 -5.35 20.72 -14.62
C ALA A 150 -5.13 21.74 -15.75
N ALA A 151 -4.38 21.37 -16.78
CA ALA A 151 -4.18 22.19 -17.98
C ALA A 151 -5.45 22.32 -18.84
N ASN A 152 -6.35 21.34 -18.77
CA ASN A 152 -7.62 21.29 -19.50
C ASN A 152 -8.82 21.79 -18.66
N ASP A 153 -8.62 22.69 -17.71
CA ASP A 153 -9.68 23.24 -16.84
C ASP A 153 -10.53 22.18 -16.10
N GLY A 154 -9.92 21.03 -15.79
CA GLY A 154 -10.57 19.91 -15.13
C GLY A 154 -11.21 18.89 -16.07
N ASN A 155 -11.06 19.03 -17.39
CA ASN A 155 -11.52 18.05 -18.37
C ASN A 155 -10.44 16.95 -18.56
N PRO A 156 -10.77 15.65 -18.41
CA PRO A 156 -9.83 14.58 -18.72
C PRO A 156 -9.38 14.63 -20.19
N ALA A 157 -8.11 14.30 -20.43
CA ALA A 157 -7.60 14.15 -21.79
C ALA A 157 -8.26 12.93 -22.44
N ASP A 158 -8.77 13.08 -23.66
CA ASP A 158 -9.30 11.97 -24.45
C ASP A 158 -8.17 10.96 -24.69
N TYR A 159 -8.38 9.72 -24.23
CA TYR A 159 -7.55 8.61 -24.67
C TYR A 159 -7.98 8.30 -26.10
N LEU A 160 -7.12 8.58 -27.08
CA LEU A 160 -7.29 8.00 -28.41
C LEU A 160 -7.19 6.48 -28.23
N ASP A 161 -8.29 5.76 -28.54
CA ASP A 161 -8.24 4.32 -28.72
C ASP A 161 -7.31 4.03 -29.91
N VAL A 162 -6.10 3.54 -29.63
CA VAL A 162 -5.13 3.03 -30.61
C VAL A 162 -5.14 1.52 -30.60
#